data_AF-A0A2J0N3X6-F1
#
_entry.id   AF-A0A2J0N3X6-F1
#
_cell.length_a   1.000
_cell.length_b   1.000
_cell.length_c   1.000
_cell.angle_alpha   90.00
_cell.angle_beta   90.00
_cell.angle_gamma   90.00
#
_symmetry.space_group_name_H-M   'P 1'
#
loop_
_entity.id
_entity.type
_entity.pdbx_description
1 polymer ?
#
loop_
_entity_poly.entity_id
_entity_poly.type
_entity_poly.pdbx_seq_one_letter_code
_entity_poly.pdbx_strand_id
1 'polypeptide(L)'
;MIKNSGSLENWQKFKTIERIKNIKEKYLNKKSVLLDTQSHYEFIKNACELNNIKNFEVILLDCNDLVRNERLNKRGQSHLANQDITNWANFLREESKKYNYTLIDTSNHSIQEMADILRKIIS
;
A
#
# COMPACT_ATOMS: atom_id res chain seq x y z
N MET A 1 -9.83 2.26 21.44
CA MET A 1 -9.05 1.83 20.25
C MET A 1 -7.54 1.90 20.46
N ILE A 2 -6.97 2.94 21.11
CA ILE A 2 -5.53 3.03 21.46
C ILE A 2 -5.16 2.27 22.75
N LYS A 3 -6.15 1.95 23.60
CA LYS A 3 -5.95 1.44 24.97
C LYS A 3 -5.14 0.12 25.09
N ASN A 4 -4.99 -0.66 24.02
CA ASN A 4 -4.25 -1.93 24.06
C ASN A 4 -2.97 -1.95 23.21
N SER A 5 -2.67 -0.89 22.44
CA SER A 5 -1.53 -0.85 21.51
C SER A 5 -0.45 0.15 21.90
N GLY A 6 -0.70 1.06 22.84
CA GLY A 6 0.27 2.07 23.29
C GLY A 6 0.54 3.21 22.31
N SER A 7 0.36 2.98 20.99
CA SER A 7 0.43 3.99 19.93
C SER A 7 -0.47 3.63 18.73
N LEU A 8 -0.69 4.61 17.83
CA LEU A 8 -1.38 4.39 16.55
C LEU A 8 -0.56 3.48 15.62
N GLU A 9 0.76 3.64 15.61
CA GLU A 9 1.69 2.82 14.83
C GLU A 9 1.62 1.35 15.24
N ASN A 10 1.67 1.06 16.53
CA ASN A 10 1.51 -0.30 17.04
C ASN A 10 0.15 -0.87 16.68
N TRP A 11 -0.91 -0.06 16.75
CA TRP A 11 -2.24 -0.50 16.32
C TRP A 11 -2.25 -0.88 14.84
N GLN A 12 -1.66 -0.07 13.96
CA GLN A 12 -1.55 -0.38 12.53
C GLN A 12 -0.76 -1.68 12.32
N LYS A 13 0.38 -1.85 13.00
CA LYS A 13 1.18 -3.07 12.94
C LYS A 13 0.36 -4.31 13.33
N PHE A 14 -0.32 -4.29 14.48
CA PHE A 14 -1.16 -5.40 14.93
C PHE A 14 -2.29 -5.71 13.95
N LYS A 15 -2.94 -4.67 13.40
CA LYS A 15 -4.03 -4.85 12.44
C LYS A 15 -3.55 -5.36 11.08
N THR A 16 -2.36 -4.97 10.62
CA THR A 16 -1.75 -5.53 9.42
C THR A 16 -1.46 -7.03 9.61
N ILE A 17 -0.88 -7.43 10.76
CA ILE A 17 -0.63 -8.84 11.07
C ILE A 17 -1.93 -9.65 11.10
N GLU A 18 -2.96 -9.16 11.79
CA GLU A 18 -4.27 -9.81 11.87
C GLU A 18 -4.92 -9.94 10.49
N ARG A 19 -4.86 -8.89 9.66
CA ARG A 19 -5.45 -8.88 8.32
C ARG A 19 -4.76 -9.88 7.38
N ILE A 20 -3.43 -9.94 7.39
CA ILE A 20 -2.66 -10.89 6.57
C ILE A 20 -2.91 -12.33 7.01
N LYS A 21 -2.99 -12.60 8.32
CA LYS A 21 -3.38 -13.91 8.85
C LYS A 21 -4.74 -14.35 8.31
N ASN A 22 -5.74 -13.47 8.42
CA ASN A 22 -7.09 -13.73 7.92
C ASN A 22 -7.13 -13.99 6.41
N ILE A 23 -6.33 -13.26 5.63
CA ILE A 23 -6.22 -13.47 4.18
C ILE A 23 -5.65 -14.85 3.88
N LYS A 24 -4.57 -15.23 4.57
CA LYS A 24 -3.94 -16.55 4.41
C LYS A 24 -4.93 -17.67 4.65
N GLU A 25 -5.57 -17.66 5.81
CA GLU A 25 -6.47 -18.74 6.24
C GLU A 25 -7.69 -18.89 5.33
N LYS A 26 -8.24 -17.77 4.84
CA LYS A 26 -9.48 -17.78 4.04
C LYS A 26 -9.27 -17.99 2.55
N TYR A 27 -8.17 -17.47 1.99
CA TYR A 27 -8.06 -17.29 0.54
C TYR A 27 -6.80 -17.88 -0.09
N LEU A 28 -5.63 -17.82 0.56
CA LEU A 28 -4.36 -18.16 -0.12
C LEU A 28 -4.23 -19.64 -0.50
N ASN A 29 -4.94 -20.55 0.17
CA ASN A 29 -4.99 -21.96 -0.24
C ASN A 29 -5.86 -22.21 -1.49
N LYS A 30 -6.60 -21.20 -1.96
CA LYS A 30 -7.57 -21.33 -3.05
C LYS A 30 -7.24 -20.46 -4.26
N LYS A 31 -6.62 -19.29 -4.03
CA LYS A 31 -6.34 -18.30 -5.07
C LYS A 31 -5.31 -17.28 -4.61
N SER A 32 -4.65 -16.64 -5.57
CA SER A 32 -3.90 -15.40 -5.36
C SER A 32 -4.84 -14.29 -4.87
N VAL A 33 -4.30 -13.36 -4.08
CA VAL A 33 -5.05 -12.25 -3.49
C VAL A 33 -4.33 -10.94 -3.78
N LEU A 34 -5.07 -9.99 -4.36
CA LEU A 34 -4.65 -8.59 -4.44
C LEU A 34 -5.23 -7.85 -3.24
N LEU A 35 -4.37 -7.16 -2.49
CA LEU A 35 -4.76 -6.34 -1.35
C LEU A 35 -4.41 -4.87 -1.63
N ASP A 36 -5.44 -4.04 -1.79
CA ASP A 36 -5.27 -2.58 -1.80
C ASP A 36 -5.26 -2.06 -0.36
N THR A 37 -4.16 -1.43 0.04
CA THR A 37 -3.96 -0.88 1.38
C THR A 37 -2.87 0.19 1.38
N GLN A 38 -2.92 1.09 2.35
CA GLN A 38 -1.80 1.96 2.72
C GLN A 38 -1.25 1.50 4.07
N SER A 39 0.04 1.18 4.13
CA SER A 39 0.71 0.73 5.36
C SER A 39 2.22 0.90 5.24
N HIS A 40 2.90 0.93 6.38
CA HIS A 40 4.36 0.78 6.41
C HIS A 40 4.74 -0.58 5.83
N TYR A 41 5.72 -0.59 4.93
CA TYR A 41 6.15 -1.81 4.24
C TYR A 41 6.77 -2.82 5.19
N GLU A 42 7.44 -2.32 6.24
CA GLU A 42 7.94 -3.16 7.32
C GLU A 42 6.83 -3.98 7.99
N PHE A 43 5.63 -3.41 8.16
CA PHE A 43 4.52 -4.13 8.79
C PHE A 43 3.95 -5.20 7.87
N ILE A 44 3.91 -4.94 6.56
CA ILE A 44 3.50 -5.93 5.55
C ILE A 44 4.50 -7.09 5.52
N LYS A 45 5.80 -6.79 5.41
CA LYS A 45 6.87 -7.78 5.41
C LYS A 45 6.83 -8.65 6.67
N ASN A 46 6.79 -8.02 7.84
CA ASN A 46 6.72 -8.71 9.13
C ASN A 46 5.46 -9.59 9.23
N ALA A 47 4.31 -9.07 8.81
CA ALA A 47 3.07 -9.84 8.80
C ALA A 47 3.13 -11.06 7.88
N CYS A 48 3.72 -10.94 6.69
CA CYS A 48 3.94 -12.06 5.79
C CYS A 48 4.88 -13.10 6.40
N GLU A 49 6.01 -12.67 6.99
CA GLU A 49 6.98 -13.55 7.66
C GLU A 49 6.36 -14.32 8.83
N LEU A 50 5.66 -13.64 9.75
CA LEU A 50 4.97 -14.27 10.88
C LEU A 50 3.91 -15.29 10.43
N ASN A 51 3.32 -15.07 9.27
CA ASN A 51 2.33 -15.96 8.69
C ASN A 51 2.93 -16.95 7.67
N ASN A 52 4.25 -17.09 7.55
CA ASN A 52 4.90 -17.99 6.60
C ASN A 52 4.44 -17.80 5.14
N ILE A 53 4.15 -16.57 4.73
CA ILE A 53 3.82 -16.21 3.34
C ILE A 53 5.13 -15.81 2.67
N LYS A 54 5.66 -16.70 1.84
CA LYS A 54 6.94 -16.49 1.13
C LYS A 54 6.78 -15.78 -0.21
N ASN A 55 5.63 -15.99 -0.86
CA ASN A 55 5.34 -15.47 -2.20
C ASN A 55 4.38 -14.29 -2.08
N PHE A 56 4.94 -13.09 -2.02
CA PHE A 56 4.18 -11.85 -2.08
C PHE A 56 5.01 -10.78 -2.80
N GLU A 57 4.32 -9.83 -3.40
CA GLU A 57 4.91 -8.63 -3.98
C GLU A 57 4.17 -7.42 -3.43
N VAL A 58 4.90 -6.33 -3.21
CA VAL A 58 4.34 -5.03 -2.89
C VAL A 58 4.58 -4.12 -4.09
N ILE A 59 3.51 -3.52 -4.58
CA ILE A 59 3.54 -2.60 -5.72
C ILE A 59 3.02 -1.25 -5.23
N LEU A 60 3.87 -0.22 -5.29
CA LEU A 60 3.48 1.15 -5.03
C LEU A 60 2.93 1.79 -6.31
N LEU A 61 1.64 2.11 -6.31
CA LEU A 61 1.05 3.00 -7.29
C LEU A 61 1.19 4.44 -6.78
N ASP A 62 2.03 5.23 -7.43
CA ASP A 62 2.28 6.61 -7.02
C ASP A 62 2.19 7.58 -8.20
N CYS A 63 2.09 8.87 -7.92
CA CYS A 63 2.22 9.94 -8.91
C CYS A 63 2.96 11.11 -8.27
N ASN A 64 3.48 12.02 -9.10
CA ASN A 64 4.09 13.23 -8.59
C ASN A 64 3.08 14.08 -7.79
N ASP A 65 3.60 14.94 -6.93
CA ASP A 65 2.81 15.63 -5.92
C ASP A 65 1.80 16.62 -6.54
N LEU A 66 2.16 17.24 -7.67
CA LEU A 66 1.26 18.14 -8.41
C LEU A 66 0.05 17.39 -8.95
N VAL A 67 0.29 16.24 -9.61
CA VAL A 67 -0.77 15.39 -10.16
C VAL A 67 -1.64 14.80 -9.05
N ARG A 68 -1.04 14.39 -7.92
CA ARG A 68 -1.80 13.92 -6.76
C ARG A 68 -2.75 14.99 -6.24
N ASN A 69 -2.25 16.21 -6.00
CA ASN A 69 -3.06 17.31 -5.49
C ASN A 69 -4.18 17.70 -6.45
N GLU A 70 -3.91 17.75 -7.75
CA GLU A 70 -4.92 18.00 -8.77
C GLU A 70 -6.03 16.93 -8.74
N ARG A 71 -5.65 15.64 -8.70
CA ARG A 71 -6.59 14.52 -8.65
C ARG A 71 -7.43 14.53 -7.37
N LEU A 72 -6.82 14.84 -6.22
CA LEU A 72 -7.54 14.97 -4.94
C LEU A 72 -8.57 16.10 -5.00
N ASN A 73 -8.20 17.27 -5.52
CA ASN A 73 -9.10 18.40 -5.68
C ASN A 73 -10.27 18.07 -6.62
N LYS A 74 -10.00 17.47 -7.79
CA LYS A 74 -11.04 17.03 -8.75
C LYS A 74 -12.01 16.01 -8.15
N ARG A 75 -11.57 15.21 -7.18
CA ARG A 75 -12.39 14.21 -6.47
C ARG A 75 -13.12 14.79 -5.24
N GLY A 76 -13.02 16.09 -4.96
CA GLY A 76 -13.61 16.70 -3.77
C GLY A 76 -12.88 16.36 -2.46
N GLN A 77 -11.62 15.91 -2.54
CA GLN A 77 -10.79 15.50 -1.42
C GLN A 77 -9.65 16.51 -1.15
N SER A 78 -9.92 17.79 -1.33
CA SER A 78 -8.93 18.87 -1.17
C SER A 78 -8.28 18.92 0.21
N HIS A 79 -8.99 18.47 1.26
CA HIS A 79 -8.43 18.38 2.62
C HIS A 79 -7.24 17.42 2.73
N LEU A 80 -7.06 16.49 1.78
CA LEU A 80 -5.90 15.60 1.67
C LEU A 80 -4.76 16.18 0.84
N ALA A 81 -4.98 17.29 0.12
CA ALA A 81 -3.94 17.98 -0.65
C ALA A 81 -3.10 18.87 0.28
N ASN A 82 -2.45 18.24 1.27
CA ASN A 82 -1.70 18.90 2.32
C ASN A 82 -0.28 18.31 2.45
N GLN A 83 0.52 18.94 3.31
CA GLN A 83 1.92 18.55 3.50
C GLN A 83 2.06 17.16 4.14
N ASP A 84 1.15 16.74 5.01
CA ASP A 84 1.21 15.44 5.68
C ASP A 84 1.07 14.29 4.67
N ILE A 85 0.13 14.40 3.73
CA ILE A 85 -0.03 13.42 2.65
C ILE A 85 1.16 13.43 1.70
N THR A 86 1.75 14.61 1.44
CA THR A 86 2.98 14.70 0.64
C THR A 86 4.17 14.03 1.33
N ASN A 87 4.33 14.24 2.64
CA ASN A 87 5.35 13.60 3.45
C ASN A 87 5.14 12.09 3.50
N TRP A 88 3.89 11.63 3.63
CA TRP A 88 3.53 10.23 3.62
C TRP A 88 3.88 9.56 2.29
N ALA A 89 3.55 10.18 1.16
CA ALA A 89 3.93 9.65 -0.15
C ALA A 89 5.46 9.60 -0.35
N ASN A 90 6.18 10.64 0.07
CA ASN A 90 7.64 10.65 0.06
C ASN A 90 8.21 9.50 0.90
N PHE A 91 7.67 9.30 2.10
CA PHE A 91 8.05 8.17 2.95
C PHE A 91 7.85 6.82 2.25
N LEU A 92 6.70 6.58 1.60
CA LEU A 92 6.45 5.33 0.86
C LEU A 92 7.36 5.15 -0.36
N ARG A 93 7.75 6.23 -1.05
CA ARG A 93 8.75 6.17 -2.13
C ARG A 93 10.09 5.69 -1.58
N GLU A 94 10.53 6.23 -0.45
CA GLU A 94 11.79 5.82 0.18
C GLU A 94 11.72 4.39 0.73
N GLU A 95 10.59 3.97 1.29
CA GLU A 95 10.39 2.56 1.66
C GLU A 95 10.45 1.64 0.43
N SER A 96 9.86 2.04 -0.70
CA SER A 96 9.90 1.25 -1.94
C SER A 96 11.33 1.01 -2.39
N LYS A 97 12.18 2.04 -2.34
CA LYS A 97 13.61 1.92 -2.62
C LYS A 97 14.31 1.02 -1.61
N LYS A 98 14.08 1.22 -0.31
CA LYS A 98 14.69 0.44 0.77
C LYS A 98 14.42 -1.06 0.65
N TYR A 99 13.19 -1.43 0.31
CA TYR A 99 12.77 -2.83 0.19
C TYR A 99 12.86 -3.39 -1.24
N ASN A 100 13.32 -2.60 -2.21
CA ASN A 100 13.35 -2.94 -3.63
C ASN A 100 11.99 -3.41 -4.16
N TYR A 101 10.93 -2.69 -3.78
CA TYR A 101 9.56 -2.93 -4.23
C TYR A 101 9.25 -2.15 -5.50
N THR A 102 8.37 -2.73 -6.32
CA THR A 102 7.97 -2.15 -7.61
C THR A 102 7.23 -0.84 -7.36
N LEU A 103 7.72 0.25 -7.96
CA LEU A 103 7.02 1.54 -8.01
C LEU A 103 6.55 1.79 -9.44
N ILE A 104 5.26 2.08 -9.60
CA ILE A 104 4.69 2.45 -10.88
C ILE A 104 4.23 3.91 -10.83
N ASP A 105 4.82 4.73 -11.70
CA ASP A 105 4.41 6.12 -11.87
C ASP A 105 3.12 6.21 -12.70
N THR A 106 2.07 6.67 -12.05
CA THR A 106 0.73 6.84 -12.60
C THR A 106 0.45 8.25 -13.07
N SER A 107 1.42 9.18 -13.02
CA SER A 107 1.23 10.60 -13.34
C SER A 107 0.62 10.83 -14.71
N ASN A 108 1.10 10.09 -15.71
CA ASN A 108 0.71 10.25 -17.12
C ASN A 108 -0.15 9.10 -17.64
N HIS A 109 -0.66 8.24 -16.75
CA HIS A 109 -1.49 7.10 -17.12
C HIS A 109 -2.96 7.37 -16.80
N SER A 110 -3.84 7.01 -17.72
CA SER A 110 -5.26 6.82 -17.45
C SER A 110 -5.47 5.61 -16.53
N ILE A 111 -6.67 5.50 -15.94
CA ILE A 111 -7.02 4.35 -15.10
C ILE A 111 -6.94 3.04 -15.90
N GLN A 112 -7.38 3.05 -17.16
CA GLN A 112 -7.38 1.87 -18.01
C GLN A 112 -5.96 1.40 -18.34
N GLU A 113 -5.08 2.32 -18.76
CA GLU A 113 -3.68 1.99 -19.02
C GLU A 113 -3.00 1.43 -17.76
N MET A 114 -3.33 1.99 -16.60
CA MET A 114 -2.76 1.54 -15.34
C MET A 114 -3.27 0.14 -14.94
N ALA A 115 -4.56 -0.14 -15.15
CA ALA A 115 -5.10 -1.48 -14.96
C ALA A 115 -4.42 -2.51 -15.89
N ASP A 116 -4.14 -2.13 -17.14
CA ASP A 116 -3.45 -2.99 -18.10
C ASP A 116 -1.98 -3.25 -17.73
N ILE A 117 -1.26 -2.24 -17.25
CA ILE A 117 0.10 -2.40 -16.73
C ILE A 117 0.10 -3.31 -15.50
N LEU A 118 -0.78 -3.05 -14.52
CA LEU A 118 -0.86 -3.87 -13.32
C LEU A 118 -1.18 -5.32 -13.65
N ARG A 119 -2.12 -5.56 -14.57
CA ARG A 119 -2.45 -6.90 -15.05
C ARG A 119 -1.22 -7.64 -15.57
N LYS A 120 -0.35 -6.98 -16.35
CA LYS A 120 0.87 -7.61 -16.90
C LYS A 120 1.89 -7.98 -15.81
N ILE A 121 1.88 -7.29 -14.68
CA ILE A 121 2.81 -7.56 -13.56
C ILE A 121 2.29 -8.73 -12.72
N ILE A 122 0.98 -8.82 -12.51
CA ILE A 122 0.37 -9.83 -11.63
C ILE A 122 -0.11 -11.11 -12.34
N SER A 123 -0.02 -11.17 -13.67
CA SER A 123 -0.38 -12.34 -14.48
C SER A 123 0.77 -13.32 -14.57
#